data_AF-A0A2N2ZDR1-F1
#
_entry.id   AF-A0A2N2ZDR1-F1
#
_cell.length_a   1.000
_cell.length_b   1.000
_cell.length_c   1.000
_cell.angle_alpha   90.00
_cell.angle_beta   90.00
_cell.angle_gamma   90.00
#
_symmetry.space_group_name_H-M   'P 1'
#
loop_
_entity.id
_entity.type
_entity.pdbx_description
1 polymer ?
#
loop_
_entity_poly.entity_id
_entity_poly.type
_entity_poly.pdbx_seq_one_letter_code
_entity_poly.pdbx_strand_id
1 'polypeptide(L)'
;MYKILFFVTNLLLTTTFLTAQEIAFNNNAYTEHICCQTKTSDQQPQKVYQLSKKKETYIFGVGLGLVVSGIILKTTNDQGKISAEQLANLDRNDINGLDRGVAFNYAQSAADASDILLGAASALPVIVFYLDKSTRKEYKTLAVMGAEIFLANNALSFNSKYAFNRFRPIAYNTNLSFDKRAKQDNRYSFYSAHVSQTAAFSFFFAKVMTDFHPDMSTWSKVGIWSVAATLPAAQAALRVESGKHFYSDVMVGYALGASFGLLIPYLHKTHPDGSGFSVTPIYQEDAKGLALQLNF
;
A
#
# COMPACT_ATOMS: atom_id res chain seq x y z
N MET A 1 -18.74 14.84 -3.98
CA MET A 1 -18.21 14.26 -5.23
C MET A 1 -16.90 14.91 -5.69
N TYR A 2 -16.80 16.25 -5.75
CA TYR A 2 -15.59 16.98 -6.19
C TYR A 2 -14.29 16.69 -5.39
N LYS A 3 -14.37 16.46 -4.07
CA LYS A 3 -13.18 16.13 -3.24
C LYS A 3 -12.57 14.75 -3.55
N ILE A 4 -13.38 13.79 -3.98
CA ILE A 4 -12.92 12.44 -4.35
C ILE A 4 -12.36 12.47 -5.78
N LEU A 5 -13.01 13.21 -6.68
CA LEU A 5 -12.54 13.36 -8.06
C LEU A 5 -11.16 14.05 -8.10
N PHE A 6 -10.94 15.09 -7.28
CA PHE A 6 -9.64 15.77 -7.16
C PHE A 6 -8.51 14.86 -6.64
N PHE A 7 -8.82 13.90 -5.76
CA PHE A 7 -7.85 12.95 -5.23
C PHE A 7 -7.51 11.85 -6.26
N VAL A 8 -8.49 11.42 -7.05
CA VAL A 8 -8.31 10.40 -8.10
C VAL A 8 -7.60 10.96 -9.34
N THR A 9 -7.86 12.22 -9.72
CA THR A 9 -7.19 12.86 -10.88
C THR A 9 -5.70 13.13 -10.64
N ASN A 10 -5.29 13.41 -9.39
CA ASN A 10 -3.86 13.60 -9.08
C ASN A 10 -3.07 12.27 -9.00
N LEU A 11 -3.74 11.12 -8.86
CA LEU A 11 -3.08 9.81 -8.81
C LEU A 11 -2.95 9.15 -10.20
N LEU A 12 -3.81 9.52 -11.17
CA LEU A 12 -3.80 8.97 -12.52
C LEU A 12 -2.85 9.69 -13.49
N LEU A 13 -2.35 10.87 -13.14
CA LEU A 13 -1.43 11.66 -13.98
C LEU A 13 0.04 11.24 -13.92
N THR A 14 0.40 10.21 -13.15
CA THR A 14 1.80 9.73 -13.02
C THR A 14 2.09 8.39 -13.71
N THR A 15 1.16 7.87 -14.54
CA THR A 15 1.34 6.55 -15.21
C THR A 15 1.12 6.58 -16.72
N THR A 16 1.91 7.40 -17.41
CA THR A 16 2.27 7.20 -18.83
C THR A 16 3.73 7.64 -18.91
N PHE A 17 4.71 6.79 -19.22
CA PHE A 17 5.14 6.46 -20.58
C PHE A 17 5.98 5.17 -20.59
N LEU A 18 5.77 4.32 -21.60
CA LEU A 18 6.69 3.27 -22.04
C LEU A 18 6.67 3.22 -23.57
N THR A 19 7.77 2.70 -24.14
CA THR A 19 8.20 2.63 -25.55
C THR A 19 9.09 3.83 -25.95
N ALA A 20 10.26 3.67 -26.56
CA ALA A 20 10.73 2.61 -27.44
C ALA A 20 12.20 2.19 -27.19
N GLN A 21 12.52 1.07 -27.82
CA GLN A 21 13.75 0.30 -27.83
C GLN A 21 14.67 0.79 -28.96
N GLU A 22 15.96 0.99 -28.69
CA GLU A 22 16.99 0.88 -29.72
C GLU A 22 18.15 0.01 -29.23
N ILE A 23 18.40 -1.03 -30.01
CA ILE A 23 19.50 -1.96 -29.91
C ILE A 23 20.66 -1.33 -30.70
N ALA A 24 21.75 -0.98 -30.04
CA ALA A 24 23.02 -0.71 -30.70
C ALA A 24 23.96 -1.89 -30.45
N PHE A 25 24.10 -2.76 -31.47
CA PHE A 25 25.23 -3.68 -31.55
C PHE A 25 26.49 -2.87 -31.85
N ASN A 26 27.48 -2.91 -30.96
CA ASN A 26 28.83 -2.52 -31.33
C ASN A 26 29.78 -3.69 -31.04
N ASN A 27 30.17 -4.37 -32.11
CA ASN A 27 31.13 -5.45 -32.10
C ASN A 27 32.53 -4.84 -32.16
N ASN A 28 33.24 -4.79 -31.04
CA ASN A 28 34.70 -4.66 -31.04
C ASN A 28 35.29 -5.80 -30.25
N ALA A 29 35.78 -6.79 -30.99
CA ALA A 29 36.60 -7.87 -30.50
C ALA A 29 37.97 -7.31 -30.10
N TYR A 30 38.33 -7.49 -28.83
CA TYR A 30 39.72 -7.49 -28.39
C TYR A 30 39.93 -8.69 -27.47
N THR A 31 40.57 -9.71 -28.03
CA THR A 31 41.15 -10.84 -27.31
C THR A 31 42.38 -10.36 -26.55
N GLU A 32 42.32 -10.34 -25.23
CA GLU A 32 43.51 -10.41 -24.39
C GLU A 32 43.42 -11.62 -23.45
N HIS A 33 44.38 -12.52 -23.60
CA HIS A 33 44.67 -13.59 -22.65
C HIS A 33 45.29 -12.99 -21.39
N ILE A 34 44.56 -13.02 -20.27
CA ILE A 34 45.15 -12.79 -18.95
C ILE A 34 44.89 -14.03 -18.08
N CYS A 35 45.97 -14.78 -17.91
CA CYS A 35 46.10 -15.92 -17.02
C CYS A 35 45.97 -15.49 -15.55
N CYS A 36 45.28 -16.29 -14.75
CA CYS A 36 45.33 -16.35 -13.29
C CYS A 36 45.39 -15.01 -12.52
N GLN A 37 44.21 -14.44 -12.27
CA GLN A 37 43.96 -13.61 -11.09
C GLN A 37 42.90 -14.32 -10.26
N THR A 38 43.33 -15.16 -9.30
CA THR A 38 42.44 -15.60 -8.22
C THR A 38 42.14 -14.38 -7.35
N LYS A 39 41.11 -13.60 -7.73
CA LYS A 39 40.48 -12.66 -6.81
C LYS A 39 39.73 -13.49 -5.77
N THR A 40 40.39 -13.82 -4.67
CA THR A 40 39.71 -13.97 -3.39
C THR A 40 39.25 -12.58 -2.96
N SER A 41 38.28 -12.03 -3.69
CA SER A 41 37.44 -10.98 -3.14
C SER A 41 36.49 -11.72 -2.21
N ASP A 42 36.68 -11.51 -0.91
CA ASP A 42 35.71 -11.85 0.12
C ASP A 42 34.47 -10.96 -0.12
N GLN A 43 33.74 -11.22 -1.21
CA GLN A 43 32.52 -10.51 -1.56
C GLN A 43 31.48 -10.99 -0.57
N GLN A 44 31.31 -10.20 0.50
CA GLN A 44 30.11 -10.25 1.32
C GLN A 44 28.91 -10.35 0.37
N PRO A 45 28.06 -11.37 0.51
CA PRO A 45 26.97 -11.60 -0.44
C PRO A 45 26.17 -10.32 -0.57
N GLN A 46 26.05 -9.84 -1.82
CA GLN A 46 25.40 -8.56 -2.11
C GLN A 46 23.97 -8.59 -1.56
N LYS A 47 23.66 -7.64 -0.67
CA LYS A 47 22.32 -7.54 -0.09
C LYS A 47 21.30 -7.14 -1.14
N VAL A 48 20.14 -7.76 -1.11
CA VAL A 48 19.02 -7.42 -2.00
C VAL A 48 18.42 -6.07 -1.61
N TYR A 49 18.31 -5.81 -0.31
CA TYR A 49 17.82 -4.54 0.23
C TYR A 49 18.81 -3.92 1.21
N GLN A 50 18.83 -2.58 1.25
CA GLN A 50 19.69 -1.82 2.14
C GLN A 50 18.95 -0.66 2.80
N LEU A 51 19.12 -0.54 4.12
CA LEU A 51 18.67 0.60 4.90
C LEU A 51 19.70 1.73 4.79
N SER A 52 19.22 2.97 4.79
CA SER A 52 20.09 4.15 4.83
C SER A 52 19.55 5.14 5.84
N LYS A 53 20.39 5.56 6.80
CA LYS A 53 19.99 6.50 7.86
C LYS A 53 19.19 7.69 7.32
N LYS A 54 19.64 8.28 6.20
CA LYS A 54 18.96 9.41 5.55
C LYS A 54 17.57 9.02 5.05
N LYS A 55 17.43 7.88 4.36
CA LYS A 55 16.14 7.38 3.86
C LYS A 55 15.18 7.08 5.01
N GLU A 56 15.64 6.32 6.01
CA GLU A 56 14.81 5.98 7.18
C GLU A 56 14.32 7.24 7.91
N THR A 57 15.21 8.22 8.14
CA THR A 57 14.83 9.47 8.80
C THR A 57 13.73 10.21 8.05
N TYR A 58 13.78 10.26 6.71
CA TYR A 58 12.72 10.89 5.93
C TYR A 58 11.43 10.07 5.95
N ILE A 59 11.49 8.76 5.72
CA ILE A 59 10.29 7.91 5.65
C ILE A 59 9.57 7.89 7.01
N PHE A 60 10.29 7.65 8.11
CA PHE A 60 9.72 7.70 9.45
C PHE A 60 9.29 9.12 9.85
N GLY A 61 10.03 10.15 9.45
CA GLY A 61 9.67 11.54 9.70
C GLY A 61 8.34 11.93 9.04
N VAL A 62 8.16 11.58 7.76
CA VAL A 62 6.90 11.78 7.04
C VAL A 62 5.78 10.94 7.66
N GLY A 63 6.05 9.68 7.98
CA GLY A 63 5.09 8.79 8.64
C GLY A 63 4.60 9.35 9.98
N LEU A 64 5.51 9.84 10.83
CA LEU A 64 5.19 10.47 12.11
C LEU A 64 4.37 11.75 11.91
N GLY A 65 4.73 12.59 10.93
CA GLY A 65 3.96 13.78 10.57
C GLY A 65 2.52 13.44 10.17
N LEU A 66 2.33 12.37 9.38
CA LEU A 66 1.00 11.89 9.03
C LEU A 66 0.22 11.36 10.25
N VAL A 67 0.87 10.66 11.18
CA VAL A 67 0.22 10.22 12.42
C VAL A 67 -0.26 11.43 13.23
N VAL A 68 0.60 12.44 13.43
CA VAL A 68 0.24 13.68 14.15
C VAL A 68 -0.91 14.40 13.45
N SER A 69 -0.86 14.56 12.13
CA SER A 69 -1.95 15.12 11.33
C SER A 69 -3.26 14.37 11.54
N GLY A 70 -3.22 13.04 11.53
CA GLY A 70 -4.42 12.22 11.75
C GLY A 70 -4.99 12.37 13.17
N ILE A 71 -4.14 12.52 14.18
CA ILE A 71 -4.56 12.83 15.56
C ILE A 71 -5.26 14.18 15.62
N ILE A 72 -4.70 15.21 14.99
CA ILE A 72 -5.31 16.55 14.91
C ILE A 72 -6.67 16.48 14.20
N LEU A 73 -6.77 15.75 13.09
CA LEU A 73 -8.04 15.55 12.39
C LEU A 73 -9.06 14.81 13.26
N LYS A 74 -8.64 13.80 14.03
CA LYS A 74 -9.53 13.13 14.98
C LYS A 74 -10.04 14.10 16.03
N THR A 75 -9.18 14.88 16.67
CA THR A 75 -9.61 15.78 17.76
C THR A 75 -10.53 16.89 17.27
N THR A 76 -10.39 17.31 16.01
CA THR A 76 -11.19 18.39 15.41
C THR A 76 -12.48 17.91 14.74
N ASN A 77 -12.50 16.71 14.15
CA ASN A 77 -13.60 16.24 13.30
C ASN A 77 -14.34 15.00 13.82
N ASP A 78 -13.97 14.43 14.98
CA ASP A 78 -14.67 13.27 15.54
C ASP A 78 -16.07 13.66 16.04
N GLN A 79 -17.10 13.10 15.42
CA GLN A 79 -18.51 13.38 15.73
C GLN A 79 -19.17 12.30 16.60
N GLY A 80 -18.40 11.34 17.14
CA GLY A 80 -18.94 10.30 18.01
C GLY A 80 -19.97 9.38 17.32
N LYS A 81 -20.96 8.88 18.06
CA LYS A 81 -22.05 8.05 17.49
C LYS A 81 -22.90 8.84 16.49
N ILE A 82 -23.53 8.14 15.54
CA ILE A 82 -24.45 8.76 14.57
C ILE A 82 -25.78 9.05 15.26
N SER A 83 -26.29 10.29 15.13
CA SER A 83 -27.56 10.66 15.76
C SER A 83 -28.76 10.06 15.01
N ALA A 84 -29.91 9.99 15.68
CA ALA A 84 -31.15 9.55 15.06
C ALA A 84 -31.57 10.43 13.88
N GLU A 85 -31.40 11.74 14.00
CA GLU A 85 -31.64 12.70 12.93
C GLU A 85 -30.73 12.44 11.72
N GLN A 86 -29.44 12.23 11.94
CA GLN A 86 -28.50 11.92 10.86
C GLN A 86 -28.88 10.63 10.13
N LEU A 87 -29.24 9.57 10.88
CA LEU A 87 -29.67 8.30 10.28
C LEU A 87 -31.00 8.41 9.53
N ALA A 88 -31.91 9.27 10.00
CA ALA A 88 -33.19 9.53 9.32
C ALA A 88 -32.99 10.26 7.99
N ASN A 89 -31.96 11.10 7.90
CA ASN A 89 -31.61 11.85 6.69
C ASN A 89 -30.70 11.07 5.71
N LEU A 90 -30.33 9.82 6.00
CA LEU A 90 -29.55 9.02 5.06
C LEU A 90 -30.45 8.46 3.95
N ASP A 91 -30.24 8.93 2.72
CA ASP A 91 -30.85 8.34 1.52
C ASP A 91 -29.78 7.59 0.68
N ARG A 92 -30.14 6.38 0.26
CA ARG A 92 -29.35 5.58 -0.69
C ARG A 92 -29.24 6.27 -2.06
N ASN A 93 -30.22 7.07 -2.45
CA ASN A 93 -30.21 7.75 -3.75
C ASN A 93 -29.12 8.82 -3.87
N ASP A 94 -28.65 9.37 -2.75
CA ASP A 94 -27.53 10.32 -2.68
C ASP A 94 -26.16 9.65 -2.94
N ILE A 95 -26.12 8.32 -2.91
CA ILE A 95 -24.91 7.54 -3.21
C ILE A 95 -24.75 7.45 -4.73
N ASN A 96 -23.49 7.56 -5.20
CA ASN A 96 -23.14 7.40 -6.62
C ASN A 96 -23.55 6.02 -7.17
N GLY A 97 -23.74 5.92 -8.49
CA GLY A 97 -24.27 4.71 -9.14
C GLY A 97 -23.44 3.43 -8.92
N LEU A 98 -22.11 3.54 -8.86
CA LEU A 98 -21.23 2.38 -8.59
C LEU A 98 -21.52 1.81 -7.20
N ASP A 99 -21.55 2.67 -6.19
CA ASP A 99 -21.64 2.26 -4.79
C ASP A 99 -23.07 2.02 -4.30
N ARG A 100 -24.07 2.59 -4.98
CA ARG A 100 -25.48 2.52 -4.59
C ARG A 100 -25.96 1.08 -4.44
N GLY A 101 -25.46 0.16 -5.27
CA GLY A 101 -25.83 -1.26 -5.26
C GLY A 101 -25.67 -1.94 -3.89
N VAL A 102 -24.67 -1.53 -3.10
CA VAL A 102 -24.25 -2.23 -1.87
C VAL A 102 -24.61 -1.49 -0.59
N ALA A 103 -25.34 -0.37 -0.70
CA ALA A 103 -25.71 0.47 0.44
C ALA A 103 -26.44 -0.28 1.56
N PHE A 104 -27.09 -1.42 1.29
CA PHE A 104 -27.79 -2.20 2.31
C PHE A 104 -27.06 -3.50 2.70
N ASN A 105 -25.83 -3.71 2.24
CA ASN A 105 -25.08 -4.91 2.59
C ASN A 105 -24.86 -5.02 4.10
N TYR A 106 -24.98 -6.25 4.61
CA TYR A 106 -24.64 -6.60 5.98
C TYR A 106 -24.47 -8.11 6.08
N ALA A 107 -23.28 -8.54 6.46
CA ALA A 107 -22.96 -9.93 6.78
C ALA A 107 -21.90 -9.94 7.88
N GLN A 108 -22.28 -10.39 9.08
CA GLN A 108 -21.35 -10.46 10.21
C GLN A 108 -20.24 -11.49 9.94
N SER A 109 -20.59 -12.65 9.36
CA SER A 109 -19.63 -13.68 8.96
C SER A 109 -18.57 -13.15 7.99
N ALA A 110 -18.97 -12.32 7.00
CA ALA A 110 -18.03 -11.68 6.09
C ALA A 110 -17.10 -10.67 6.81
N ALA A 111 -17.61 -9.97 7.84
CA ALA A 111 -16.78 -9.08 8.65
C ALA A 111 -15.72 -9.89 9.40
N ASP A 112 -16.12 -10.96 10.08
CA ASP A 112 -15.23 -11.80 10.88
C ASP A 112 -14.18 -12.49 9.98
N ALA A 113 -14.61 -13.04 8.83
CA ALA A 113 -13.71 -13.63 7.83
C ALA A 113 -12.70 -12.61 7.29
N SER A 114 -13.12 -11.37 7.07
CA SER A 114 -12.22 -10.30 6.60
C SER A 114 -11.20 -9.89 7.66
N ASP A 115 -11.55 -9.96 8.93
CA ASP A 115 -10.63 -9.62 10.02
C ASP A 115 -9.58 -10.75 10.19
N ILE A 116 -9.99 -12.02 10.02
CA ILE A 116 -9.08 -13.18 9.95
C ILE A 116 -8.14 -13.05 8.74
N LEU A 117 -8.66 -12.74 7.56
CA LEU A 117 -7.87 -12.61 6.34
C LEU A 117 -6.86 -11.45 6.43
N LEU A 118 -7.25 -10.33 7.04
CA LEU A 118 -6.31 -9.24 7.33
C LEU A 118 -5.15 -9.72 8.22
N GLY A 119 -5.47 -10.44 9.30
CA GLY A 119 -4.47 -11.00 10.21
C GLY A 119 -3.51 -11.96 9.48
N ALA A 120 -4.06 -12.89 8.70
CA ALA A 120 -3.28 -13.85 7.92
C ALA A 120 -2.38 -13.15 6.88
N ALA A 121 -2.91 -12.20 6.12
CA ALA A 121 -2.15 -11.46 5.11
C ALA A 121 -1.03 -10.62 5.74
N SER A 122 -1.26 -10.05 6.93
CA SER A 122 -0.24 -9.28 7.66
C SER A 122 0.87 -10.18 8.24
N ALA A 123 0.52 -11.40 8.64
CA ALA A 123 1.48 -12.38 9.15
C ALA A 123 2.30 -13.06 8.03
N LEU A 124 1.74 -13.18 6.82
CA LEU A 124 2.35 -13.91 5.71
C LEU A 124 3.81 -13.49 5.41
N PRO A 125 4.14 -12.19 5.21
CA PRO A 125 5.54 -11.80 4.96
C PRO A 125 6.46 -12.17 6.12
N VAL A 126 6.02 -11.97 7.37
CA VAL A 126 6.84 -12.28 8.56
C VAL A 126 7.16 -13.78 8.62
N ILE A 127 6.15 -14.62 8.44
CA ILE A 127 6.30 -16.08 8.50
C ILE A 127 7.20 -16.55 7.35
N VAL A 128 6.90 -16.16 6.11
CA VAL A 128 7.66 -16.66 4.96
C VAL A 128 9.08 -16.14 4.96
N PHE A 129 9.31 -14.86 5.30
CA PHE A 129 10.66 -14.32 5.32
C PHE A 129 11.53 -14.93 6.42
N TYR A 130 10.90 -15.36 7.52
CA TYR A 130 11.58 -16.14 8.54
C TYR A 130 11.88 -17.55 8.06
N LEU A 131 10.97 -18.23 7.36
CA LEU A 131 11.17 -19.62 6.92
C LEU A 131 12.17 -19.75 5.77
N ASP A 132 12.18 -18.80 4.84
CA ASP A 132 13.08 -18.81 3.69
C ASP A 132 14.53 -18.43 4.07
N LYS A 133 15.50 -19.24 3.63
CA LYS A 133 16.91 -19.08 4.01
C LYS A 133 17.55 -17.81 3.42
N SER A 134 17.09 -17.36 2.25
CA SER A 134 17.66 -16.21 1.57
C SER A 134 17.18 -14.92 2.24
N THR A 135 15.88 -14.78 2.48
CA THR A 135 15.28 -13.61 3.12
C THR A 135 15.66 -13.50 4.60
N ARG A 136 15.84 -14.62 5.30
CA ARG A 136 16.21 -14.62 6.74
C ARG A 136 17.52 -13.88 6.99
N LYS A 137 18.45 -13.86 6.03
CA LYS A 137 19.73 -13.13 6.15
C LYS A 137 19.53 -11.61 6.27
N GLU A 138 18.42 -11.09 5.75
CA GLU A 138 18.09 -9.67 5.74
C GLU A 138 16.82 -9.35 6.55
N TYR A 139 16.41 -10.23 7.46
CA TYR A 139 15.14 -10.11 8.19
C TYR A 139 14.96 -8.75 8.88
N LYS A 140 16.02 -8.13 9.40
CA LYS A 140 15.96 -6.81 10.04
C LYS A 140 15.55 -5.72 9.05
N THR A 141 16.16 -5.74 7.86
CA THR A 141 15.82 -4.81 6.77
C THR A 141 14.37 -5.01 6.35
N LEU A 142 13.96 -6.28 6.14
CA LEU A 142 12.58 -6.61 5.78
C LEU A 142 11.56 -6.23 6.86
N ALA A 143 11.93 -6.34 8.15
CA ALA A 143 11.09 -5.93 9.27
C ALA A 143 10.92 -4.41 9.32
N VAL A 144 11.98 -3.64 9.05
CA VAL A 144 11.89 -2.17 8.95
C VAL A 144 10.99 -1.76 7.80
N MET A 145 11.18 -2.31 6.59
CA MET A 145 10.31 -2.07 5.44
C MET A 145 8.84 -2.43 5.73
N GLY A 146 8.61 -3.56 6.41
CA GLY A 146 7.26 -3.96 6.84
C GLY A 146 6.63 -2.98 7.83
N ALA A 147 7.43 -2.44 8.76
CA ALA A 147 6.98 -1.42 9.71
C ALA A 147 6.67 -0.08 9.01
N GLU A 148 7.47 0.33 8.04
CA GLU A 148 7.20 1.51 7.22
C GLU A 148 5.91 1.36 6.41
N ILE A 149 5.68 0.18 5.80
CA ILE A 149 4.43 -0.13 5.08
C ILE A 149 3.23 -0.02 6.02
N PHE A 150 3.34 -0.64 7.20
CA PHE A 150 2.28 -0.57 8.21
C PHE A 150 2.01 0.86 8.67
N LEU A 151 3.07 1.63 8.96
CA LEU A 151 2.96 3.02 9.40
C LEU A 151 2.33 3.90 8.32
N ALA A 152 2.83 3.84 7.09
CA ALA A 152 2.31 4.63 5.97
C ALA A 152 0.83 4.35 5.71
N ASN A 153 0.46 3.07 5.67
CA ASN A 153 -0.92 2.67 5.43
C ASN A 153 -1.87 3.10 6.55
N ASN A 154 -1.49 2.88 7.81
CA ASN A 154 -2.34 3.23 8.96
C ASN A 154 -2.44 4.74 9.15
N ALA A 155 -1.33 5.47 9.02
CA ALA A 155 -1.33 6.92 9.14
C ALA A 155 -2.23 7.56 8.08
N LEU A 156 -2.11 7.14 6.81
CA LEU A 156 -2.94 7.69 5.73
C LEU A 156 -4.43 7.32 5.91
N SER A 157 -4.73 6.07 6.27
CA SER A 157 -6.10 5.63 6.56
C SER A 157 -6.71 6.47 7.69
N PHE A 158 -5.96 6.71 8.77
CA PHE A 158 -6.44 7.49 9.90
C PHE A 158 -6.79 8.93 9.49
N ASN A 159 -5.95 9.58 8.69
CA ASN A 159 -6.27 10.90 8.12
C ASN A 159 -7.53 10.85 7.25
N SER A 160 -7.64 9.85 6.38
CA SER A 160 -8.79 9.69 5.48
C SER A 160 -10.12 9.58 6.25
N LYS A 161 -10.15 8.78 7.32
CA LYS A 161 -11.37 8.60 8.12
C LYS A 161 -11.96 9.94 8.60
N TYR A 162 -11.12 10.76 9.22
CA TYR A 162 -11.55 12.04 9.82
C TYR A 162 -11.61 13.21 8.83
N ALA A 163 -10.96 13.09 7.67
CA ALA A 163 -11.07 14.07 6.59
C ALA A 163 -12.41 13.94 5.82
N PHE A 164 -12.87 12.70 5.59
CA PHE A 164 -14.03 12.44 4.73
C PHE A 164 -15.33 12.15 5.49
N ASN A 165 -15.28 11.55 6.68
CA ASN A 165 -16.47 11.22 7.48
C ASN A 165 -17.58 10.52 6.68
N ARG A 166 -17.19 9.65 5.73
CA ARG A 166 -18.12 8.97 4.83
C ARG A 166 -18.83 7.83 5.57
N PHE A 167 -20.15 7.91 5.69
CA PHE A 167 -20.95 6.84 6.29
C PHE A 167 -20.78 5.51 5.55
N ARG A 168 -20.67 4.41 6.29
CA ARG A 168 -20.58 3.04 5.75
C ARG A 168 -21.91 2.56 5.21
N PRO A 169 -21.92 1.59 4.25
CA PRO A 169 -23.15 0.97 3.77
C PRO A 169 -24.11 0.56 4.89
N ILE A 170 -23.61 -0.15 5.91
CA ILE A 170 -24.43 -0.61 7.04
C ILE A 170 -25.26 0.50 7.73
N ALA A 171 -24.85 1.77 7.69
CA ALA A 171 -25.63 2.88 8.26
C ALA A 171 -26.93 3.17 7.49
N TYR A 172 -26.94 2.92 6.18
CA TYR A 172 -28.09 3.12 5.29
C TYR A 172 -29.11 1.97 5.37
N ASN A 173 -28.71 0.79 5.85
CA ASN A 173 -29.60 -0.37 5.93
C ASN A 173 -30.68 -0.21 7.00
N THR A 174 -31.89 0.18 6.60
CA THR A 174 -33.05 0.41 7.48
C THR A 174 -33.62 -0.87 8.11
N ASN A 175 -33.21 -2.05 7.65
CA ASN A 175 -33.62 -3.33 8.23
C ASN A 175 -32.83 -3.69 9.50
N LEU A 176 -31.80 -2.91 9.84
CA LEU A 176 -30.98 -3.11 11.04
C LEU A 176 -31.43 -2.21 12.19
N SER A 177 -31.17 -2.65 13.42
CA SER A 177 -31.45 -1.85 14.62
C SER A 177 -30.66 -0.53 14.63
N PHE A 178 -31.20 0.46 15.34
CA PHE A 178 -30.55 1.75 15.57
C PHE A 178 -29.12 1.56 16.08
N ASP A 179 -28.91 0.72 17.10
CA ASP A 179 -27.59 0.49 17.70
C ASP A 179 -26.55 -0.07 16.72
N LYS A 180 -26.98 -0.88 15.74
CA LYS A 180 -26.08 -1.40 14.70
C LYS A 180 -25.69 -0.31 13.71
N ARG A 181 -26.65 0.53 13.32
CA ARG A 181 -26.47 1.62 12.34
C ARG A 181 -25.71 2.79 12.93
N ALA A 182 -25.97 3.14 14.19
CA ALA A 182 -25.49 4.35 14.86
C ALA A 182 -24.06 4.27 15.41
N LYS A 183 -23.37 3.13 15.27
CA LYS A 183 -21.98 2.98 15.76
C LYS A 183 -21.08 4.05 15.14
N GLN A 184 -20.23 4.66 15.96
CA GLN A 184 -19.26 5.68 15.52
C GLN A 184 -18.38 5.20 14.36
N ASP A 185 -17.95 3.94 14.38
CA ASP A 185 -17.14 3.35 13.31
C ASP A 185 -17.85 3.34 11.93
N ASN A 186 -19.18 3.43 11.91
CA ASN A 186 -19.96 3.55 10.68
C ASN A 186 -19.89 4.95 10.05
N ARG A 187 -19.21 5.92 10.67
CA ARG A 187 -18.89 7.23 10.05
C ARG A 187 -17.68 7.17 9.10
N TYR A 188 -16.95 6.06 9.09
CA TYR A 188 -15.61 6.01 8.52
C TYR A 188 -15.49 4.86 7.51
N SER A 189 -16.00 5.07 6.28
CA SER A 189 -15.89 4.10 5.19
C SER A 189 -14.70 4.35 4.26
N PHE A 190 -14.31 5.61 4.02
CA PHE A 190 -13.31 5.92 2.98
C PHE A 190 -11.88 6.07 3.54
N TYR A 191 -10.87 5.45 2.94
CA TYR A 191 -10.90 4.26 2.09
C TYR A 191 -10.79 2.99 2.97
N SER A 192 -10.86 1.81 2.37
CA SER A 192 -10.76 0.57 3.15
C SER A 192 -9.33 0.27 3.60
N ALA A 193 -9.06 0.57 4.88
CA ALA A 193 -7.77 0.26 5.52
C ALA A 193 -7.44 -1.24 5.51
N HIS A 194 -8.44 -2.11 5.66
CA HIS A 194 -8.24 -3.55 5.65
C HIS A 194 -7.78 -4.03 4.26
N VAL A 195 -8.48 -3.61 3.20
CA VAL A 195 -8.09 -3.96 1.81
C VAL A 195 -6.72 -3.41 1.49
N SER A 196 -6.44 -2.17 1.90
CA SER A 196 -5.14 -1.53 1.68
C SER A 196 -4.01 -2.26 2.42
N GLN A 197 -4.22 -2.67 3.66
CA GLN A 197 -3.19 -3.40 4.40
C GLN A 197 -2.94 -4.80 3.83
N THR A 198 -4.02 -5.53 3.47
CA THR A 198 -3.92 -6.83 2.81
C THR A 198 -3.19 -6.71 1.49
N ALA A 199 -3.51 -5.71 0.66
CA ALA A 199 -2.80 -5.46 -0.60
C ALA A 199 -1.34 -5.12 -0.34
N ALA A 200 -1.04 -4.20 0.58
CA ALA A 200 0.32 -3.78 0.87
C ALA A 200 1.23 -4.95 1.27
N PHE A 201 0.77 -5.81 2.20
CA PHE A 201 1.58 -6.95 2.62
C PHE A 201 1.64 -8.07 1.57
N SER A 202 0.59 -8.27 0.77
CA SER A 202 0.58 -9.29 -0.29
C SER A 202 1.52 -8.91 -1.44
N PHE A 203 1.51 -7.65 -1.87
CA PHE A 203 2.44 -7.13 -2.89
C PHE A 203 3.87 -7.02 -2.36
N PHE A 204 4.06 -6.65 -1.08
CA PHE A 204 5.36 -6.69 -0.43
C PHE A 204 5.95 -8.10 -0.43
N PHE A 205 5.16 -9.09 -0.04
CA PHE A 205 5.53 -10.50 -0.10
C PHE A 205 5.97 -10.90 -1.51
N ALA A 206 5.15 -10.63 -2.53
CA ALA A 206 5.48 -11.00 -3.89
C ALA A 206 6.76 -10.33 -4.39
N LYS A 207 6.93 -9.04 -4.10
CA LYS A 207 8.12 -8.28 -4.51
C LYS A 207 9.39 -8.82 -3.87
N VAL A 208 9.37 -9.06 -2.55
CA VAL A 208 10.53 -9.61 -1.82
C VAL A 208 10.86 -11.01 -2.31
N MET A 209 9.87 -11.91 -2.42
CA MET A 209 10.13 -13.28 -2.83
C MET A 209 10.73 -13.36 -4.24
N THR A 210 10.26 -12.51 -5.15
CA THR A 210 10.79 -12.48 -6.53
C THR A 210 12.13 -11.75 -6.65
N ASP A 211 12.41 -10.75 -5.81
CA ASP A 211 13.72 -10.10 -5.76
C ASP A 211 14.81 -11.01 -5.19
N PHE A 212 14.50 -11.81 -4.16
CA PHE A 212 15.44 -12.75 -3.55
C PHE A 212 15.68 -14.03 -4.39
N HIS A 213 14.77 -14.34 -5.31
CA HIS A 213 14.84 -15.53 -6.15
C HIS A 213 14.72 -15.17 -7.64
N PRO A 214 15.71 -14.48 -8.22
CA PRO A 214 15.67 -14.03 -9.61
C PRO A 214 15.59 -15.20 -10.60
N ASP A 215 16.20 -16.33 -10.27
CA ASP A 215 16.24 -17.54 -11.11
C ASP A 215 15.01 -18.44 -10.95
N MET A 216 14.04 -18.04 -10.11
CA MET A 216 12.79 -18.76 -9.93
C MET A 216 12.04 -18.88 -11.27
N SER A 217 11.47 -20.06 -11.52
CA SER A 217 10.69 -20.33 -12.74
C SER A 217 9.60 -19.28 -12.97
N THR A 218 9.33 -18.97 -14.24
CA THR A 218 8.28 -18.01 -14.63
C THR A 218 6.92 -18.36 -14.01
N TRP A 219 6.54 -19.64 -14.00
CA TRP A 219 5.27 -20.10 -13.45
C TRP A 219 5.17 -19.91 -11.94
N SER A 220 6.26 -20.09 -11.20
CA SER A 220 6.28 -19.81 -9.75
C SER A 220 6.12 -18.32 -9.48
N LYS A 221 6.78 -17.45 -10.26
CA LYS A 221 6.59 -15.99 -10.17
C LYS A 221 5.13 -15.62 -10.46
N VAL A 222 4.55 -16.15 -11.54
CA VAL A 222 3.13 -15.96 -11.87
C VAL A 222 2.23 -16.39 -10.71
N GLY A 223 2.49 -17.54 -10.09
CA GLY A 223 1.74 -18.00 -8.93
C GLY A 223 1.80 -17.02 -7.75
N ILE A 224 3.00 -16.56 -7.38
CA ILE A 224 3.20 -15.60 -6.29
C ILE A 224 2.46 -14.28 -6.55
N TRP A 225 2.60 -13.71 -7.75
CA TRP A 225 1.92 -12.47 -8.11
C TRP A 225 0.40 -12.64 -8.23
N SER A 226 -0.07 -13.82 -8.65
CA SER A 226 -1.50 -14.14 -8.69
C SER A 226 -2.09 -14.21 -7.29
N VAL A 227 -1.39 -14.82 -6.32
CA VAL A 227 -1.79 -14.79 -4.91
C VAL A 227 -1.80 -13.36 -4.39
N ALA A 228 -0.77 -12.58 -4.72
CA ALA A 228 -0.68 -11.19 -4.27
C ALA A 228 -1.81 -10.30 -4.79
N ALA A 229 -2.32 -10.58 -5.99
CA ALA A 229 -3.46 -9.88 -6.55
C ALA A 229 -4.82 -10.39 -6.04
N THR A 230 -4.98 -11.70 -5.86
CA THR A 230 -6.28 -12.30 -5.51
C THR A 230 -6.63 -12.13 -4.03
N LEU A 231 -5.66 -12.19 -3.11
CA LEU A 231 -5.91 -12.00 -1.67
C LEU A 231 -6.58 -10.65 -1.33
N PRO A 232 -6.08 -9.49 -1.78
CA PRO A 232 -6.76 -8.21 -1.53
C PRO A 232 -8.10 -8.08 -2.28
N ALA A 233 -8.29 -8.76 -3.40
CA ALA A 233 -9.58 -8.80 -4.09
C ALA A 233 -10.63 -9.57 -3.25
N ALA A 234 -10.24 -10.70 -2.65
CA ALA A 234 -11.08 -11.44 -1.71
C ALA A 234 -11.39 -10.59 -0.46
N GLN A 235 -10.39 -9.88 0.08
CA GLN A 235 -10.59 -8.93 1.17
C GLN A 235 -11.62 -7.86 0.79
N ALA A 236 -11.51 -7.29 -0.42
CA ALA A 236 -12.44 -6.28 -0.93
C ALA A 236 -13.88 -6.81 -0.99
N ALA A 237 -14.08 -8.02 -1.52
CA ALA A 237 -15.39 -8.66 -1.57
C ALA A 237 -16.00 -8.80 -0.17
N LEU A 238 -15.25 -9.34 0.80
CA LEU A 238 -15.73 -9.52 2.18
C LEU A 238 -16.06 -8.18 2.87
N ARG A 239 -15.28 -7.13 2.62
CA ARG A 239 -15.53 -5.78 3.17
C ARG A 239 -16.75 -5.10 2.58
N VAL A 240 -17.07 -5.40 1.31
CA VAL A 240 -18.30 -4.94 0.65
C VAL A 240 -19.51 -5.73 1.16
N GLU A 241 -19.41 -7.05 1.22
CA GLU A 241 -20.50 -7.93 1.68
C GLU A 241 -20.87 -7.67 3.15
N SER A 242 -19.87 -7.42 4.00
CA SER A 242 -20.10 -7.07 5.41
C SER A 242 -20.73 -5.69 5.64
N GLY A 243 -20.94 -4.90 4.59
CA GLY A 243 -21.48 -3.54 4.69
C GLY A 243 -20.51 -2.54 5.30
N LYS A 244 -19.21 -2.88 5.35
CA LYS A 244 -18.17 -2.03 5.95
C LYS A 244 -17.66 -0.98 4.99
N HIS A 245 -17.67 -1.27 3.68
CA HIS A 245 -17.10 -0.39 2.67
C HIS A 245 -17.89 -0.45 1.36
N PHE A 246 -17.90 0.66 0.63
CA PHE A 246 -18.40 0.70 -0.73
C PHE A 246 -17.33 0.21 -1.74
N TYR A 247 -17.72 -0.02 -3.00
CA TYR A 247 -16.78 -0.43 -4.06
C TYR A 247 -15.66 0.58 -4.25
N SER A 248 -15.97 1.88 -4.28
CA SER A 248 -14.94 2.92 -4.41
C SER A 248 -13.95 2.90 -3.25
N ASP A 249 -14.43 2.61 -2.03
CA ASP A 249 -13.58 2.58 -0.82
C ASP A 249 -12.56 1.43 -0.91
N VAL A 250 -12.99 0.26 -1.41
CA VAL A 250 -12.11 -0.91 -1.54
C VAL A 250 -11.19 -0.81 -2.76
N MET A 251 -11.64 -0.20 -3.87
CA MET A 251 -10.78 0.05 -5.04
C MET A 251 -9.62 1.00 -4.70
N VAL A 252 -9.91 2.12 -4.03
CA VAL A 252 -8.87 3.06 -3.57
C VAL A 252 -7.96 2.40 -2.54
N GLY A 253 -8.53 1.65 -1.60
CA GLY A 253 -7.74 0.89 -0.63
C GLY A 253 -6.79 -0.09 -1.31
N TYR A 254 -7.27 -0.86 -2.28
CA TYR A 254 -6.44 -1.78 -3.04
C TYR A 254 -5.28 -1.05 -3.72
N ALA A 255 -5.57 0.03 -4.46
CA ALA A 255 -4.57 0.78 -5.21
C ALA A 255 -3.47 1.38 -4.31
N LEU A 256 -3.88 2.02 -3.20
CA LEU A 256 -2.94 2.59 -2.23
C LEU A 256 -2.10 1.49 -1.57
N GLY A 257 -2.73 0.39 -1.17
CA GLY A 257 -2.05 -0.75 -0.56
C GLY A 257 -0.99 -1.35 -1.49
N ALA A 258 -1.37 -1.70 -2.72
CA ALA A 258 -0.44 -2.21 -3.72
C ALA A 258 0.73 -1.24 -3.96
N SER A 259 0.44 0.08 -3.98
CA SER A 259 1.48 1.11 -4.12
C SER A 259 2.47 1.07 -2.96
N PHE A 260 2.03 1.01 -1.71
CA PHE A 260 2.93 0.89 -0.57
C PHE A 260 3.76 -0.40 -0.60
N GLY A 261 3.12 -1.53 -0.92
CA GLY A 261 3.77 -2.83 -1.00
C GLY A 261 4.84 -2.93 -2.10
N LEU A 262 4.78 -2.08 -3.13
CA LEU A 262 5.76 -2.03 -4.22
C LEU A 262 6.81 -0.92 -4.04
N LEU A 263 6.37 0.27 -3.61
CA LEU A 263 7.21 1.45 -3.53
C LEU A 263 8.25 1.35 -2.41
N ILE A 264 7.86 0.86 -1.23
CA ILE A 264 8.80 0.75 -0.10
C ILE A 264 9.92 -0.24 -0.41
N PRO A 265 9.66 -1.44 -0.94
CA PRO A 265 10.74 -2.33 -1.37
C PRO A 265 11.58 -1.75 -2.50
N TYR A 266 10.94 -1.07 -3.45
CA TYR A 266 11.66 -0.40 -4.53
C TYR A 266 12.64 0.67 -3.99
N LEU A 267 12.21 1.49 -3.02
CA LEU A 267 13.05 2.49 -2.34
C LEU A 267 14.28 1.90 -1.62
N HIS A 268 14.15 0.66 -1.14
CA HIS A 268 15.19 -0.04 -0.38
C HIS A 268 16.04 -0.97 -1.23
N LYS A 269 15.69 -1.20 -2.50
CA LYS A 269 16.41 -2.12 -3.37
C LYS A 269 17.85 -1.65 -3.56
N THR A 270 18.79 -2.58 -3.49
CA THR A 270 20.21 -2.29 -3.74
C THR A 270 20.44 -2.14 -5.24
N HIS A 271 21.03 -1.01 -5.63
CA HIS A 271 21.44 -0.70 -7.00
C HIS A 271 22.96 -0.58 -7.03
N PRO A 272 23.69 -1.66 -7.37
CA PRO A 272 25.16 -1.67 -7.33
C PRO A 272 25.80 -0.75 -8.39
N ASP A 273 25.06 -0.39 -9.44
CA ASP A 273 25.45 0.58 -10.48
C ASP A 273 25.21 2.05 -10.05
N GLY A 274 24.61 2.28 -8.89
CA GLY A 274 24.23 3.63 -8.43
C GLY A 274 22.97 4.19 -9.09
N SER A 275 22.31 3.40 -9.95
CA SER A 275 21.00 3.75 -10.50
C SER A 275 19.96 3.87 -9.39
N GLY A 276 18.95 4.71 -9.57
CA GLY A 276 17.87 4.84 -8.60
C GLY A 276 17.23 6.22 -8.60
N PHE A 277 16.32 6.42 -7.65
CA PHE A 277 15.67 7.72 -7.47
C PHE A 277 15.88 8.30 -6.07
N SER A 278 15.97 9.62 -6.01
CA SER A 278 16.06 10.41 -4.79
C SER A 278 14.97 11.47 -4.81
N VAL A 279 14.19 11.57 -3.74
CA VAL A 279 13.30 12.71 -3.50
C VAL A 279 13.91 13.55 -2.39
N THR A 280 14.22 14.80 -2.69
CA THR A 280 14.79 15.74 -1.72
C THR A 280 13.98 17.01 -1.66
N PRO A 281 13.64 17.51 -0.46
CA PRO A 281 13.03 18.83 -0.35
C PRO A 281 14.00 19.89 -0.85
N ILE A 282 13.50 20.81 -1.67
CA ILE A 282 14.21 22.02 -2.08
C ILE A 282 13.63 23.17 -1.28
N TYR A 283 14.51 23.89 -0.60
CA TYR A 283 14.19 25.13 0.08
C TYR A 283 15.16 26.22 -0.39
N GLN A 284 14.69 27.07 -1.30
CA GLN A 284 15.36 28.28 -1.78
C GLN A 284 14.41 29.47 -1.59
N GLU A 285 14.96 30.70 -1.55
CA GLU A 285 14.16 31.92 -1.33
C GLU A 285 12.98 32.03 -2.31
N ASP A 286 13.20 31.64 -3.58
CA ASP A 286 12.19 31.70 -4.65
C ASP A 286 11.51 30.37 -4.99
N ALA A 287 11.95 29.25 -4.39
CA ALA A 287 11.44 27.92 -4.73
C ALA A 287 11.37 27.00 -3.51
N LYS A 288 10.15 26.57 -3.18
CA LYS A 288 9.87 25.54 -2.20
C LYS A 288 9.19 24.38 -2.91
N GLY A 289 9.79 23.19 -2.84
CA GLY A 289 9.26 22.04 -3.57
C GLY A 289 9.96 20.73 -3.25
N LEU A 290 9.68 19.73 -4.07
CA LEU A 290 10.34 18.43 -4.04
C LEU A 290 11.13 18.26 -5.33
N ALA A 291 12.43 17.98 -5.22
CA ALA A 291 13.22 17.49 -6.34
C ALA A 291 13.04 15.99 -6.47
N LEU A 292 12.74 15.51 -7.67
CA LEU A 292 12.92 14.12 -8.05
C LEU A 292 14.20 14.02 -8.88
N GLN A 293 15.20 13.30 -8.37
CA GLN A 293 16.43 13.00 -9.10
C GLN A 293 16.41 11.53 -9.51
N LEU A 294 16.60 11.27 -10.80
CA LEU A 294 16.78 9.94 -11.36
C LEU A 294 18.24 9.79 -11.75
N ASN A 295 18.91 8.78 -11.21
CA ASN A 295 20.24 8.35 -11.63
C ASN A 295 20.07 7.09 -12.48
N PHE A 296 20.59 7.13 -13.70
CA PHE A 296 20.59 6.01 -14.64
C PHE A 296 22.00 5.46 -14.77
#